data_AF-A0A9D1TUN4-F1
#
_entry.id   AF-A0A9D1TUN4-F1
#
_cell.length_a   1.000
_cell.length_b   1.000
_cell.length_c   1.000
_cell.angle_alpha   90.00
_cell.angle_beta   90.00
_cell.angle_gamma   90.00
#
_symmetry.space_group_name_H-M   'P 1'
#
loop_
_entity.id
_entity.type
_entity.pdbx_description
1 polymer ?
#
loop_
_entity_poly.entity_id
_entity_poly.type
_entity_poly.pdbx_seq_one_letter_code
_entity_poly.pdbx_strand_id
1 'polypeptide(L)'
;MKKTMKLSALVLSLGILAACAMTPAEKAAQAQERAQQMLDTQVSLAQQCSPEAAQLMKEMPNANKLSETQKKVFEQKYVKAVNNQAFQACYNMAWKDYREQNAMQAEQMAVWANTDANAWNDGFFYDNPFAWDYPF
;
A
#
# COMPACT_ATOMS: atom_id res chain seq x y z
N MET A 1 -38.86 -7.14 -41.65
CA MET A 1 -37.93 -7.48 -40.56
C MET A 1 -36.54 -6.89 -40.82
N LYS A 2 -36.33 -5.57 -40.65
CA LYS A 2 -34.99 -4.94 -40.83
C LYS A 2 -34.72 -3.74 -39.88
N LYS A 3 -35.66 -3.40 -38.99
CA LYS A 3 -35.53 -2.22 -38.10
C LYS A 3 -34.95 -2.54 -36.71
N THR A 4 -34.90 -3.81 -36.31
CA THR A 4 -34.41 -4.22 -34.99
C THR A 4 -32.89 -4.36 -34.91
N MET A 5 -32.21 -4.50 -36.04
CA MET A 5 -30.76 -4.78 -36.07
C MET A 5 -29.86 -3.56 -35.85
N LYS A 6 -30.39 -2.33 -35.93
CA LYS A 6 -29.63 -1.10 -35.67
C LYS A 6 -29.72 -0.59 -34.24
N LEU A 7 -30.70 -1.05 -33.46
CA LEU A 7 -30.84 -0.65 -32.06
C LEU A 7 -29.93 -1.43 -31.11
N SER A 8 -29.55 -2.67 -31.44
CA SER A 8 -28.63 -3.45 -30.60
C SER A 8 -27.19 -2.92 -30.60
N ALA A 9 -26.75 -2.22 -31.65
CA ALA A 9 -25.37 -1.74 -31.74
C ALA A 9 -25.12 -0.45 -30.94
N LEU A 10 -26.17 0.32 -30.61
CA LEU A 10 -26.02 1.60 -29.91
C LEU A 10 -26.07 1.47 -28.37
N VAL A 11 -26.54 0.34 -27.85
CA VAL A 11 -26.63 0.09 -26.40
C VAL A 11 -25.32 -0.48 -25.83
N LEU A 12 -24.51 -1.15 -26.65
CA LEU A 12 -23.21 -1.70 -26.21
C LEU A 12 -22.11 -0.66 -26.01
N SER A 13 -22.23 0.56 -26.56
CA SER A 13 -21.21 1.61 -26.47
C SER A 13 -21.35 2.52 -25.24
N LEU A 14 -22.46 2.45 -24.50
CA LEU A 14 -22.70 3.27 -23.30
C LEU A 14 -22.31 2.59 -21.98
N GLY A 15 -22.05 1.28 -21.98
CA GLY A 15 -21.73 0.50 -20.78
C GLY A 15 -20.28 0.59 -20.30
N ILE A 16 -19.37 1.15 -21.11
CA ILE A 16 -17.91 1.05 -20.87
C ILE A 16 -17.34 2.31 -20.19
N LEU A 17 -18.12 3.40 -20.06
CA LEU A 17 -17.62 4.69 -19.55
C LEU A 17 -17.84 4.93 -18.05
N ALA A 18 -18.52 4.04 -17.34
CA ALA A 18 -18.72 4.14 -15.89
C ALA A 18 -17.62 3.45 -15.05
N ALA A 19 -16.58 2.91 -15.68
CA ALA A 19 -15.57 2.07 -15.02
C ALA A 19 -14.42 2.82 -14.30
N CYS A 20 -14.39 4.16 -14.30
CA CYS A 20 -13.24 4.92 -13.76
C CYS A 20 -13.60 6.12 -12.86
N ALA A 21 -14.81 6.17 -12.27
CA ALA A 21 -15.15 7.21 -11.31
C ALA A 21 -15.43 6.59 -9.94
N MET A 22 -14.37 6.38 -9.14
CA MET A 22 -14.54 6.04 -7.72
C MET A 22 -15.41 7.09 -7.05
N THR A 23 -16.41 6.64 -6.30
CA THR A 23 -17.25 7.53 -5.52
C THR A 23 -16.44 8.17 -4.37
N PRO A 24 -16.84 9.35 -3.87
CA PRO A 24 -16.18 9.97 -2.72
C PRO A 24 -16.14 9.05 -1.48
N ALA A 25 -17.17 8.23 -1.30
CA ALA A 25 -17.25 7.26 -0.21
C ALA A 25 -16.21 6.14 -0.36
N GLU A 26 -16.03 5.58 -1.56
CA GLU A 26 -15.00 4.57 -1.83
C GLU A 26 -13.59 5.14 -1.66
N LYS A 27 -13.38 6.39 -2.08
CA LYS A 27 -12.09 7.07 -1.90
C LYS A 27 -11.75 7.26 -0.41
N ALA A 28 -12.74 7.61 0.40
CA ALA A 28 -12.57 7.74 1.85
C ALA A 28 -12.26 6.39 2.52
N ALA A 29 -12.96 5.32 2.13
CA ALA A 29 -12.70 3.97 2.62
C ALA A 29 -11.27 3.50 2.29
N GLN A 30 -10.83 3.71 1.04
CA GLN A 30 -9.47 3.34 0.63
C GLN A 30 -8.40 4.17 1.34
N ALA A 31 -8.67 5.45 1.64
CA ALA A 31 -7.75 6.29 2.41
C ALA A 31 -7.64 5.80 3.86
N GLN A 32 -8.76 5.39 4.48
CA GLN A 32 -8.76 4.81 5.81
C GLN A 32 -7.99 3.48 5.85
N GLU A 33 -8.20 2.61 4.87
CA GLU A 33 -7.47 1.34 4.75
C GLU A 33 -5.96 1.57 4.62
N ARG A 34 -5.54 2.49 3.74
CA ARG A 34 -4.12 2.87 3.60
C ARG A 34 -3.53 3.45 4.88
N ALA A 35 -4.29 4.27 5.61
CA ALA A 35 -3.87 4.80 6.90
C ALA A 35 -3.68 3.69 7.94
N GLN A 36 -4.58 2.70 7.96
CA GLN A 36 -4.49 1.54 8.85
C GLN A 36 -3.26 0.69 8.52
N GLN A 37 -3.03 0.36 7.24
CA GLN A 37 -1.85 -0.40 6.81
C GLN A 37 -0.54 0.30 7.17
N MET A 38 -0.50 1.63 7.02
CA MET A 38 0.65 2.45 7.41
C MET A 38 0.86 2.46 8.93
N LEU A 39 -0.21 2.49 9.73
CA LEU A 39 -0.11 2.37 11.18
C LEU A 39 0.42 0.99 11.59
N ASP A 40 -0.12 -0.08 11.01
CA ASP A 40 0.31 -1.46 11.30
C ASP A 40 1.78 -1.68 10.95
N THR A 41 2.24 -1.08 9.85
CA THR A 41 3.66 -1.06 9.47
C THR A 41 4.51 -0.35 10.52
N GLN A 42 4.13 0.86 10.92
CA GLN A 42 4.85 1.62 11.96
C GLN A 42 4.90 0.86 13.30
N VAL A 43 3.79 0.25 13.71
CA VAL A 43 3.72 -0.58 14.93
C VAL A 43 4.62 -1.80 14.81
N SER A 44 4.62 -2.49 13.67
CA SER A 44 5.48 -3.66 13.42
C SER A 44 6.97 -3.31 13.48
N LEU A 45 7.37 -2.18 12.89
CA LEU A 45 8.75 -1.69 12.95
C LEU A 45 9.10 -1.26 14.38
N ALA A 46 8.20 -0.58 15.08
CA ALA A 46 8.40 -0.20 16.47
C ALA A 46 8.53 -1.43 17.40
N GLN A 47 7.80 -2.51 17.12
CA GLN A 47 7.81 -3.73 17.92
C GLN A 47 9.19 -4.40 17.96
N GLN A 48 9.98 -4.24 16.90
CA GLN A 48 11.37 -4.73 16.83
C GLN A 48 12.30 -3.95 17.77
N CYS A 49 11.94 -2.72 18.12
CA CYS A 49 12.77 -1.80 18.91
C CYS A 49 12.30 -1.65 20.36
N SER A 50 10.98 -1.54 20.58
CA SER A 50 10.37 -1.42 21.89
C SER A 50 8.90 -1.87 21.84
N PRO A 51 8.57 -3.00 22.49
CA PRO A 51 7.18 -3.45 22.62
C PRO A 51 6.27 -2.43 23.31
N GLU A 52 6.80 -1.68 24.28
CA GLU A 52 6.06 -0.63 24.98
C GLU A 52 5.68 0.52 24.04
N ALA A 53 6.65 1.03 23.26
CA ALA A 53 6.39 2.10 22.31
C ALA A 53 5.44 1.64 21.19
N ALA A 54 5.59 0.42 20.70
CA ALA A 54 4.71 -0.17 19.70
C ALA A 54 3.26 -0.27 20.18
N GLN A 55 3.04 -0.73 21.41
CA GLN A 55 1.71 -0.78 22.00
C GLN A 55 1.08 0.61 22.14
N LEU A 56 1.86 1.60 22.60
CA LEU A 56 1.39 2.98 22.71
C LEU A 56 1.07 3.60 21.33
N MET A 57 1.85 3.30 20.29
CA MET A 57 1.56 3.70 18.92
C MET A 57 0.26 3.08 18.39
N LYS A 58 0.04 1.79 18.66
CA LYS A 58 -1.19 1.07 18.29
C LYS A 58 -2.43 1.67 18.96
N GLU A 59 -2.30 2.16 20.18
CA GLU A 59 -3.39 2.76 20.95
C GLU A 59 -3.70 4.21 20.57
N MET A 60 -2.75 4.94 19.95
CA MET A 60 -2.88 6.37 19.63
C MET A 60 -4.19 6.75 18.91
N PRO A 61 -4.69 6.02 17.90
CA PRO A 61 -5.95 6.40 17.24
C PRO A 61 -7.16 6.42 18.18
N ASN A 62 -7.10 5.64 19.27
CA ASN A 62 -8.15 5.61 20.29
C ASN A 62 -7.99 6.69 21.38
N ALA A 63 -6.89 7.46 21.38
CA ALA A 63 -6.63 8.49 22.37
C ALA A 63 -7.71 9.59 22.39
N ASN A 64 -8.39 9.83 21.26
CA ASN A 64 -9.50 10.80 21.17
C ASN A 64 -10.77 10.35 21.91
N LYS A 65 -10.86 9.07 22.30
CA LYS A 65 -11.99 8.52 23.07
C LYS A 65 -11.75 8.58 24.58
N LEU A 66 -10.56 9.00 25.01
CA LEU A 66 -10.18 9.10 26.42
C LEU A 66 -10.74 10.38 27.05
N SER A 67 -11.01 10.33 28.35
CA SER A 67 -11.21 11.57 29.13
C SER A 67 -9.94 12.41 29.15
N GLU A 68 -10.06 13.71 29.44
CA GLU A 68 -8.92 14.63 29.46
C GLU A 68 -7.78 14.17 30.39
N THR A 69 -8.13 13.69 31.60
CA THR A 69 -7.16 13.14 32.54
C THR A 69 -6.45 11.90 31.99
N GLN A 70 -7.20 10.97 31.39
CA GLN A 70 -6.63 9.76 30.78
C GLN A 70 -5.75 10.10 29.58
N LYS A 71 -6.16 11.07 28.76
CA LYS A 71 -5.40 11.54 27.59
C LYS A 71 -4.06 12.13 28.02
N LYS A 72 -4.02 12.96 29.06
CA LYS A 72 -2.78 13.53 29.60
C LYS A 72 -1.82 12.45 30.11
N VAL A 73 -2.34 11.44 30.81
CA VAL A 73 -1.53 10.30 31.27
C VAL A 73 -1.00 9.49 30.08
N PHE A 74 -1.83 9.24 29.06
CA PHE A 74 -1.43 8.56 27.84
C PHE A 74 -0.33 9.32 27.09
N GLU A 75 -0.49 10.63 26.88
CA GLU A 75 0.49 11.48 26.20
C GLU A 75 1.85 11.48 26.91
N GLN A 76 1.86 11.56 28.25
CA GLN A 76 3.10 11.48 29.02
C GLN A 76 3.82 10.15 28.81
N LYS A 77 3.09 9.03 28.83
CA LYS A 77 3.66 7.69 28.56
C LYS A 77 4.16 7.60 27.13
N TYR A 78 3.35 8.03 26.17
CA TYR A 78 3.68 8.03 24.75
C TYR A 78 4.97 8.80 24.47
N VAL A 79 5.03 10.07 24.89
CA VAL A 79 6.21 10.94 24.69
C VAL A 79 7.45 10.35 25.34
N LYS A 80 7.35 9.82 26.55
CA LYS A 80 8.48 9.17 27.23
C LYS A 80 9.00 7.96 26.46
N ALA A 81 8.10 7.14 25.92
CA ALA A 81 8.48 5.95 25.15
C ALA A 81 9.11 6.33 23.80
N VAL A 82 8.50 7.25 23.04
CA VAL A 82 8.98 7.61 21.69
C VAL A 82 10.18 8.56 21.70
N ASN A 83 10.41 9.31 22.78
CA ASN A 83 11.60 10.15 22.94
C ASN A 83 12.78 9.42 23.60
N ASN A 84 12.64 8.13 23.90
CA ASN A 84 13.79 7.34 24.31
C ASN A 84 14.82 7.26 23.17
N GLN A 85 16.07 7.66 23.43
CA GLN A 85 17.10 7.73 22.39
C GLN A 85 17.42 6.37 21.76
N ALA A 86 17.39 5.28 22.53
CA ALA A 86 17.62 3.94 22.00
C ALA A 86 16.48 3.51 21.08
N PHE A 87 15.23 3.80 21.47
CA PHE A 87 14.08 3.56 20.62
C PHE A 87 14.18 4.37 19.31
N GLN A 88 14.47 5.67 19.37
CA GLN A 88 14.58 6.51 18.18
C GLN A 88 15.66 6.02 17.22
N ALA A 89 16.85 5.68 17.72
CA ALA A 89 17.93 5.17 16.89
C ALA A 89 17.52 3.88 16.16
N CYS A 90 16.96 2.90 16.89
CA CYS A 90 16.49 1.65 16.31
C CYS A 90 15.34 1.88 15.32
N TYR A 91 14.32 2.65 15.72
CA TYR A 91 13.14 2.86 14.91
C TYR A 91 13.45 3.61 13.61
N ASN A 92 14.35 4.60 13.67
CA ASN A 92 14.82 5.31 12.47
C ASN A 92 15.56 4.39 11.50
N MET A 93 16.36 3.45 12.02
CA MET A 93 17.04 2.45 11.21
C MET A 93 16.03 1.48 10.58
N ALA A 94 15.13 0.90 11.38
CA ALA A 94 14.09 0.00 10.88
C ALA A 94 13.21 0.69 9.82
N TRP A 95 12.88 1.97 10.01
CA TRP A 95 12.14 2.77 9.04
C TRP A 95 12.92 3.03 7.75
N LYS A 96 14.23 3.30 7.88
CA LYS A 96 15.13 3.45 6.73
C LYS A 96 15.17 2.16 5.92
N ASP A 97 15.41 1.02 6.56
CA ASP A 97 15.50 -0.28 5.92
C ASP A 97 14.19 -0.65 5.23
N TYR A 98 13.04 -0.41 5.87
CA TYR A 98 11.73 -0.58 5.26
C TYR A 98 11.59 0.23 3.97
N ARG A 99 11.95 1.52 3.98
CA ARG A 99 11.87 2.36 2.77
C ARG A 99 12.80 1.89 1.67
N GLU A 100 14.01 1.49 2.01
CA GLU A 100 14.98 0.99 1.02
C GLU A 100 14.48 -0.31 0.38
N GLN A 101 13.93 -1.24 1.16
CA GLN A 101 13.32 -2.45 0.62
C GLN A 101 12.14 -2.15 -0.31
N ASN A 102 11.28 -1.19 0.04
CA ASN A 102 10.17 -0.79 -0.83
C ASN A 102 10.67 -0.08 -2.10
N ALA A 103 11.71 0.74 -2.00
CA ALA A 103 12.32 1.40 -3.16
C ALA A 103 12.93 0.37 -4.12
N MET A 104 13.66 -0.62 -3.60
CA MET A 104 14.22 -1.71 -4.40
C MET A 104 13.12 -2.55 -5.07
N GLN A 105 12.01 -2.83 -4.37
CA GLN A 105 10.87 -3.54 -4.96
C GLN A 105 10.22 -2.73 -6.08
N ALA A 106 10.01 -1.43 -5.86
CA ALA A 106 9.46 -0.54 -6.87
C ALA A 106 10.36 -0.44 -8.11
N GLU A 107 11.68 -0.37 -7.91
CA GLU A 107 12.66 -0.37 -9.00
C GLU A 107 12.65 -1.71 -9.76
N GLN A 108 12.65 -2.85 -9.06
CA GLN A 108 12.56 -4.17 -9.69
C GLN A 108 11.27 -4.31 -10.51
N MET A 109 10.13 -3.85 -9.99
CA MET A 109 8.86 -3.84 -10.72
C MET A 109 8.91 -2.92 -11.95
N ALA A 110 9.58 -1.77 -11.85
CA ALA A 110 9.78 -0.87 -12.98
C ALA A 110 10.71 -1.49 -14.04
N VAL A 111 11.76 -2.19 -13.62
CA VAL A 111 12.63 -2.98 -14.53
C VAL A 111 11.80 -4.04 -15.23
N TRP A 112 11.03 -4.85 -14.51
CA TRP A 112 10.12 -5.86 -15.08
C TRP A 112 9.15 -5.26 -16.09
N ALA A 113 8.48 -4.16 -15.73
CA ALA A 113 7.54 -3.48 -16.64
C ALA A 113 8.24 -2.92 -17.89
N ASN A 114 9.48 -2.45 -17.78
CA ASN A 114 10.27 -1.99 -18.91
C ASN A 114 10.79 -3.14 -19.78
N THR A 115 11.25 -4.26 -19.19
CA THR A 115 11.62 -5.46 -19.93
C THR A 115 10.43 -6.05 -20.65
N ASP A 116 9.26 -6.08 -20.01
CA ASP A 116 8.02 -6.50 -20.67
C ASP A 116 7.67 -5.55 -21.82
N ALA A 117 7.66 -4.23 -21.59
CA ALA A 117 7.37 -3.24 -22.62
C ALA A 117 8.35 -3.31 -23.81
N ASN A 118 9.64 -3.53 -23.55
CA ASN A 118 10.65 -3.75 -24.59
C ASN A 118 10.45 -5.10 -25.30
N ALA A 119 10.08 -6.16 -24.58
CA ALA A 119 9.74 -7.46 -25.17
C ALA A 119 8.50 -7.40 -26.10
N TRP A 120 7.55 -6.50 -25.81
CA TRP A 120 6.44 -6.19 -26.71
C TRP A 120 6.87 -5.35 -27.93
N ASN A 121 7.90 -4.52 -27.81
CA ASN A 121 8.35 -3.60 -28.87
C ASN A 121 9.40 -4.24 -29.82
N ASP A 122 10.20 -5.19 -29.32
CA ASP A 122 11.25 -5.91 -30.06
C ASP A 122 10.76 -7.23 -30.70
N GLY A 123 9.46 -7.53 -30.54
CA GLY A 123 8.75 -8.52 -31.36
C GLY A 123 9.26 -9.96 -31.26
N PHE A 124 9.43 -10.53 -30.06
CA PHE A 124 9.72 -11.96 -29.90
C PHE A 124 9.63 -12.36 -28.40
N PHE A 125 8.66 -13.13 -27.92
CA PHE A 125 8.78 -14.58 -27.63
C PHE A 125 10.08 -15.14 -27.00
N TYR A 126 11.08 -14.34 -26.56
CA TYR A 126 12.42 -14.87 -26.24
C TYR A 126 13.03 -14.60 -24.86
N ASP A 127 12.37 -13.89 -23.93
CA ASP A 127 12.88 -13.71 -22.56
C ASP A 127 11.89 -14.18 -21.49
N ASN A 128 11.39 -15.41 -21.60
CA ASN A 128 10.54 -16.04 -20.59
C ASN A 128 11.39 -16.96 -19.68
N PRO A 129 11.42 -16.78 -18.33
CA PRO A 129 12.05 -17.74 -17.42
C PRO A 129 11.33 -19.11 -17.36
N PHE A 130 10.19 -19.25 -18.05
CA PHE A 130 9.44 -20.50 -18.23
C PHE A 130 9.29 -20.94 -19.70
N ALA A 131 10.20 -20.52 -20.60
CA ALA A 131 10.27 -21.09 -21.93
C ALA A 131 10.66 -22.58 -21.81
N TRP A 132 9.70 -23.47 -22.08
CA TRP A 132 9.92 -24.91 -22.09
C TRP A 132 10.91 -25.27 -23.18
N ASP A 133 12.15 -25.51 -22.77
CA ASP A 133 13.14 -26.24 -23.54
C ASP A 133 12.67 -27.71 -23.63
N TYR A 134 12.22 -28.14 -24.81
CA TYR A 134 12.17 -29.56 -25.18
C TYR A 134 12.56 -29.70 -26.65
N PRO A 135 13.69 -30.36 -26.95
CA PRO A 135 13.99 -30.83 -28.30
C PRO A 135 13.35 -32.20 -28.50
N PHE A 136 12.37 -32.30 -29.39
CA PHE A 136 12.07 -33.51 -30.18
C PHE A 136 11.56 -33.10 -31.56
#